data_AF-A0A847DNP4-F1
#
_entry.id   AF-A0A847DNP4-F1
#
_cell.length_a   1.000
_cell.length_b   1.000
_cell.length_c   1.000
_cell.angle_alpha   90.00
_cell.angle_beta   90.00
_cell.angle_gamma   90.00
#
_symmetry.space_group_name_H-M   'P 1'
#
loop_
_entity.id
_entity.type
_entity.pdbx_description
1 polymer ?
#
loop_
_entity_poly.entity_id
_entity_poly.type
_entity_poly.pdbx_seq_one_letter_code
_entity_poly.pdbx_strand_id
1 'polypeptide(L)'
;MNRRNHSIFFTGCFLAAALSCSAEEALTIDNSDAQFSSANNLKVTCLKYHGLSPDCGDPAFRPDVFDKQMKWLRDNNFESVDLPQLVGWMREGTPALPTRPVLLVADDNYMSIYTVAFPTLKKYGFTGVNCAHSRYVGVKTQWPHPTWEQLNEMERDGTIITESHSATHPNLNQCDDAKLHDEIYGSKADFEKNMPGKRVFCFAYPMAVIDDRATAAVRMAGYGCAMCGRDGLIDRDTDPYLMTRFLVDPRTTCTMKMFEGYATAGLGSGPWKTADAEDAVGDNCAMAPAGDGTANACWQWTPDATRPYAIDVRIPRCATPAATNAIYTIRHRDGISTVSVNQRTNSGKWLTLGTFPLAKGRPAYVAVNNKADATVLADAIRISPSPKKKE
;
A
#
# COMPACT_ATOMS: atom_id res chain seq x y z
N MET A 1 72.94 -9.66 -2.86
CA MET A 1 72.49 -8.26 -3.05
C MET A 1 71.54 -7.94 -1.90
N ASN A 2 72.03 -7.26 -0.83
CA ASN A 2 71.71 -5.87 -0.44
C ASN A 2 70.20 -5.57 -0.32
N ARG A 3 69.59 -4.94 0.70
CA ARG A 3 69.86 -4.31 2.03
C ARG A 3 68.44 -4.01 2.60
N ARG A 4 68.09 -4.34 3.85
CA ARG A 4 67.96 -3.48 5.08
C ARG A 4 67.00 -2.27 5.09
N ASN A 5 66.27 -2.17 6.24
CA ASN A 5 65.68 -1.01 6.98
C ASN A 5 64.20 -0.63 6.67
N HIS A 6 63.23 -0.70 7.61
CA HIS A 6 62.92 0.04 8.88
C HIS A 6 62.22 1.41 8.72
N SER A 7 61.20 1.64 9.61
CA SER A 7 60.55 2.92 10.05
C SER A 7 59.27 3.37 9.30
N ILE A 8 58.17 3.94 9.86
CA ILE A 8 57.75 4.48 11.18
C ILE A 8 56.19 4.64 11.17
N PHE A 9 55.52 4.61 12.34
CA PHE A 9 54.09 4.90 12.60
C PHE A 9 53.67 6.38 12.34
N PHE A 10 52.40 6.63 11.95
CA PHE A 10 51.50 7.57 12.66
C PHE A 10 50.02 7.44 12.23
N THR A 11 49.18 7.73 13.21
CA THR A 11 47.72 7.68 13.41
C THR A 11 46.86 8.46 12.40
N GLY A 12 45.62 8.03 12.17
CA GLY A 12 44.58 8.84 11.52
C GLY A 12 43.22 8.17 11.39
N CYS A 13 42.37 8.33 12.41
CA CYS A 13 40.94 8.01 12.43
C CYS A 13 40.17 8.60 11.23
N PHE A 14 39.22 7.86 10.65
CA PHE A 14 37.79 7.95 10.99
C PHE A 14 36.97 6.96 10.13
N LEU A 15 36.10 6.22 10.83
CA LEU A 15 35.04 5.36 10.31
C LEU A 15 34.17 6.08 9.26
N ALA A 16 34.03 5.48 8.09
CA ALA A 16 32.82 5.61 7.28
C ALA A 16 32.08 4.27 7.35
N ALA A 17 31.41 4.01 8.48
CA ALA A 17 30.46 2.92 8.57
C ALA A 17 29.18 3.35 7.84
N ALA A 18 29.15 3.07 6.54
CA ALA A 18 27.92 3.08 5.77
C ALA A 18 27.02 1.96 6.29
N LEU A 19 26.10 2.30 7.19
CA LEU A 19 24.98 1.42 7.55
C LEU A 19 23.92 1.58 6.47
N SER A 20 23.89 0.61 5.56
CA SER A 20 22.78 0.39 4.64
C SER A 20 21.55 -0.02 5.46
N CYS A 21 20.60 0.90 5.61
CA CYS A 21 19.25 0.56 6.01
C CYS A 21 18.57 -0.07 4.78
N SER A 22 18.19 -1.34 4.87
CA SER A 22 17.43 -2.02 3.82
C SER A 22 16.07 -1.34 3.70
N ALA A 23 15.77 -0.81 2.53
CA ALA A 23 14.47 -0.24 2.21
C ALA A 23 13.39 -1.33 2.37
N GLU A 24 12.45 -1.14 3.29
CA GLU A 24 11.10 -1.65 3.04
C GLU A 24 10.54 -0.80 1.91
N GLU A 25 10.16 -1.45 0.81
CA GLU A 25 9.55 -0.80 -0.36
C GLU A 25 8.22 -0.16 0.06
N ALA A 26 8.27 1.14 0.40
CA ALA A 26 7.07 1.95 0.52
C ALA A 26 6.46 2.10 -0.88
N LEU A 27 5.41 1.31 -1.11
CA LEU A 27 4.69 1.19 -2.35
C LEU A 27 4.04 2.53 -2.77
N THR A 28 4.75 3.34 -3.57
CA THR A 28 4.21 4.63 -4.01
C THR A 28 3.33 4.45 -5.25
N ILE A 29 2.03 4.71 -5.15
CA ILE A 29 1.08 4.61 -6.28
C ILE A 29 0.43 5.96 -6.56
N ASP A 30 1.09 6.80 -7.34
CA ASP A 30 0.54 8.09 -7.76
C ASP A 30 -0.28 7.94 -9.05
N ASN A 31 -1.61 7.88 -8.91
CA ASN A 31 -2.57 7.91 -10.03
C ASN A 31 -3.08 9.33 -10.36
N SER A 32 -2.43 10.39 -9.86
CA SER A 32 -2.90 11.79 -10.03
C SER A 32 -2.35 12.49 -11.29
N ASP A 33 -1.46 11.84 -12.05
CA ASP A 33 -0.75 12.49 -13.14
C ASP A 33 -1.58 12.61 -14.43
N ALA A 34 -1.46 13.75 -15.13
CA ALA A 34 -2.17 14.00 -16.40
C ALA A 34 -1.79 12.99 -17.52
N GLN A 35 -0.69 12.25 -17.37
CA GLN A 35 -0.30 11.16 -18.29
C GLN A 35 -1.13 9.87 -18.11
N PHE A 36 -1.87 9.71 -17.01
CA PHE A 36 -2.83 8.61 -16.80
C PHE A 36 -4.21 8.92 -17.41
N SER A 37 -4.42 10.12 -17.95
CA SER A 37 -5.74 10.57 -18.47
C SER A 37 -6.05 10.12 -19.91
N SER A 38 -5.12 9.46 -20.59
CA SER A 38 -5.43 8.82 -21.87
C SER A 38 -5.90 7.39 -21.61
N ALA A 39 -7.02 6.97 -22.22
CA ALA A 39 -7.61 5.64 -22.04
C ALA A 39 -6.64 4.46 -22.28
N ASN A 40 -5.50 4.71 -22.96
CA ASN A 40 -4.44 3.75 -23.25
C ASN A 40 -3.34 3.64 -22.19
N ASN A 41 -3.28 4.50 -21.16
CA ASN A 41 -2.20 4.50 -20.17
C ASN A 41 -2.70 4.54 -18.71
N LEU A 42 -4.00 4.30 -18.50
CA LEU A 42 -4.60 4.18 -17.18
C LEU A 42 -4.04 2.95 -16.44
N LYS A 43 -3.87 3.05 -15.13
CA LYS A 43 -3.42 1.95 -14.26
C LYS A 43 -4.44 1.75 -13.14
N VAL A 44 -4.78 0.50 -12.87
CA VAL A 44 -5.74 0.11 -11.84
C VAL A 44 -5.00 -0.45 -10.64
N THR A 45 -5.33 0.09 -9.47
CA THR A 45 -4.85 -0.44 -8.20
C THR A 45 -5.80 -1.55 -7.75
N CYS A 46 -5.28 -2.73 -7.45
CA CYS A 46 -6.02 -3.75 -6.72
C CYS A 46 -5.53 -3.84 -5.27
N LEU A 47 -6.42 -3.61 -4.31
CA LEU A 47 -6.13 -3.71 -2.88
C LEU A 47 -6.65 -5.03 -2.35
N LYS A 48 -5.75 -5.81 -1.75
CA LYS A 48 -6.05 -7.12 -1.19
C LYS A 48 -6.08 -7.05 0.33
N TYR A 49 -7.22 -7.42 0.87
CA TYR A 49 -7.53 -7.63 2.28
C TYR A 49 -7.65 -9.13 2.58
N HIS A 50 -7.66 -9.51 3.85
CA HIS A 50 -8.09 -10.84 4.30
C HIS A 50 -9.24 -10.66 5.31
N GLY A 51 -9.02 -10.99 6.60
CA GLY A 51 -10.01 -10.80 7.66
C GLY A 51 -9.92 -9.42 8.32
N LEU A 52 -11.07 -8.86 8.71
CA LEU A 52 -11.21 -7.50 9.24
C LEU A 52 -11.61 -7.40 10.74
N SER A 53 -11.18 -8.34 11.59
CA SER A 53 -11.53 -8.37 13.02
C SER A 53 -10.48 -9.11 13.86
N PRO A 54 -10.27 -8.76 15.15
CA PRO A 54 -9.47 -9.58 16.08
C PRO A 54 -9.93 -11.06 16.13
N ASP A 55 -11.22 -11.31 15.88
CA ASP A 55 -11.83 -12.63 15.89
C ASP A 55 -11.55 -13.46 14.63
N CYS A 56 -10.67 -13.01 13.73
CA CYS A 56 -10.14 -13.84 12.63
C CYS A 56 -8.68 -14.26 12.85
N GLY A 57 -8.11 -13.99 14.02
CA GLY A 57 -6.75 -14.42 14.37
C GLY A 57 -5.64 -13.58 13.82
N ASP A 58 -6.03 -12.60 13.03
CA ASP A 58 -5.17 -11.55 12.57
C ASP A 58 -5.43 -10.32 13.45
N PRO A 59 -4.66 -10.14 14.56
CA PRO A 59 -4.85 -9.02 15.49
C PRO A 59 -4.62 -7.66 14.84
N ALA A 60 -4.20 -7.65 13.58
CA ALA A 60 -3.69 -6.48 12.92
C ALA A 60 -4.80 -5.76 12.11
N PHE A 61 -5.96 -6.38 11.83
CA PHE A 61 -7.01 -5.69 11.07
C PHE A 61 -8.16 -5.14 11.92
N ARG A 62 -8.13 -3.82 12.13
CA ARG A 62 -9.15 -3.10 12.91
C ARG A 62 -10.25 -2.53 12.00
N PRO A 63 -11.54 -2.76 12.30
CA PRO A 63 -12.67 -2.18 11.56
C PRO A 63 -12.58 -0.66 11.36
N ASP A 64 -12.04 0.07 12.36
CA ASP A 64 -11.91 1.53 12.27
C ASP A 64 -10.85 1.98 11.26
N VAL A 65 -9.83 1.17 10.99
CA VAL A 65 -8.83 1.46 9.96
C VAL A 65 -9.43 1.29 8.57
N PHE A 66 -10.22 0.23 8.35
CA PHE A 66 -10.92 0.02 7.09
C PHE A 66 -11.90 1.15 6.78
N ASP A 67 -12.69 1.57 7.77
CA ASP A 67 -13.61 2.69 7.60
C ASP A 67 -12.89 3.97 7.16
N LYS A 68 -11.74 4.26 7.79
CA LYS A 68 -10.90 5.42 7.42
C LYS A 68 -10.29 5.28 6.02
N GLN A 69 -9.86 4.08 5.63
CA GLN A 69 -9.33 3.80 4.28
C GLN A 69 -10.42 4.02 3.23
N MET A 70 -11.62 3.48 3.43
CA MET A 70 -12.75 3.66 2.50
C MET A 70 -13.18 5.12 2.45
N LYS A 71 -13.26 5.82 3.59
CA LYS A 71 -13.50 7.26 3.61
C LYS A 71 -12.48 8.01 2.77
N TRP A 72 -11.20 7.70 2.94
CA TRP A 72 -10.13 8.37 2.23
C TRP A 72 -10.21 8.13 0.72
N LEU A 73 -10.47 6.89 0.27
CA LEU A 73 -10.67 6.59 -1.16
C LEU A 73 -11.79 7.45 -1.73
N ARG A 74 -12.93 7.53 -1.03
CA ARG A 74 -14.08 8.32 -1.45
C ARG A 74 -13.79 9.82 -1.47
N ASP A 75 -13.12 10.35 -0.44
CA ASP A 75 -12.75 11.77 -0.36
C ASP A 75 -11.74 12.17 -1.45
N ASN A 76 -10.99 11.20 -2.01
CA ASN A 76 -10.00 11.38 -3.07
C ASN A 76 -10.47 10.87 -4.44
N ASN A 77 -11.80 10.82 -4.64
CA ASN A 77 -12.45 10.53 -5.92
C ASN A 77 -12.06 9.19 -6.54
N PHE A 78 -11.68 8.20 -5.74
CA PHE A 78 -11.56 6.83 -6.25
C PHE A 78 -12.94 6.24 -6.48
N GLU A 79 -13.04 5.42 -7.51
CA GLU A 79 -14.25 4.70 -7.86
C GLU A 79 -13.90 3.22 -8.03
N SER A 80 -14.71 2.35 -7.43
CA SER A 80 -14.53 0.91 -7.56
C SER A 80 -14.84 0.45 -8.98
N VAL A 81 -14.00 -0.43 -9.53
CA VAL A 81 -14.26 -1.08 -10.82
C VAL A 81 -14.74 -2.51 -10.61
N ASP A 82 -15.71 -2.93 -11.42
CA ASP A 82 -16.13 -4.33 -11.44
C ASP A 82 -15.17 -5.18 -12.31
N LEU A 83 -15.09 -6.48 -12.00
CA LEU A 83 -14.16 -7.40 -12.67
C LEU A 83 -14.43 -7.55 -14.18
N PRO A 84 -15.69 -7.76 -14.64
CA PRO A 84 -16.00 -7.78 -16.07
C PRO A 84 -15.59 -6.50 -16.81
N GLN A 85 -15.84 -5.32 -16.23
CA GLN A 85 -15.46 -4.01 -16.76
C GLN A 85 -13.95 -3.88 -16.86
N LEU A 86 -13.22 -4.25 -15.79
CA LEU A 86 -11.76 -4.25 -15.77
C LEU A 86 -11.19 -5.15 -16.87
N VAL A 87 -11.64 -6.40 -16.96
CA VAL A 87 -11.13 -7.36 -17.96
C VAL A 87 -11.50 -6.95 -19.38
N GLY A 88 -12.70 -6.41 -19.60
CA GLY A 88 -13.10 -5.83 -20.88
C GLY A 88 -12.17 -4.68 -21.28
N TRP A 89 -11.92 -3.75 -20.37
CA TRP A 89 -10.99 -2.65 -20.60
C TRP A 89 -9.56 -3.11 -20.86
N MET A 90 -9.06 -4.10 -20.12
CA MET A 90 -7.72 -4.66 -20.36
C MET A 90 -7.59 -5.18 -21.79
N ARG A 91 -8.59 -5.96 -22.25
CA ARG A 91 -8.57 -6.61 -23.58
C ARG A 91 -8.82 -5.63 -24.72
N GLU A 92 -9.83 -4.79 -24.59
CA GLU A 92 -10.41 -4.04 -25.71
C GLU A 92 -10.25 -2.52 -25.55
N GLY A 93 -9.85 -2.05 -24.37
CA GLY A 93 -9.87 -0.63 -24.01
C GLY A 93 -11.27 -0.10 -23.71
N THR A 94 -12.28 -0.98 -23.68
CA THR A 94 -13.69 -0.62 -23.44
C THR A 94 -14.39 -1.62 -22.51
N PRO A 95 -15.37 -1.17 -21.70
CA PRO A 95 -15.79 0.22 -21.53
C PRO A 95 -14.70 1.04 -20.84
N ALA A 96 -14.79 2.36 -20.92
CA ALA A 96 -13.87 3.23 -20.20
C ALA A 96 -14.01 2.99 -18.69
N LEU A 97 -12.87 2.97 -17.99
CA LEU A 97 -12.84 2.94 -16.53
C LEU A 97 -12.97 4.36 -15.97
N PRO A 98 -13.33 4.50 -14.67
CA PRO A 98 -13.26 5.77 -13.96
C PRO A 98 -11.86 6.39 -14.03
N THR A 99 -11.77 7.69 -13.74
CA THR A 99 -10.48 8.41 -13.77
C THR A 99 -9.51 7.94 -12.67
N ARG A 100 -10.03 7.45 -11.54
CA ARG A 100 -9.23 6.89 -10.43
C ARG A 100 -9.78 5.52 -10.03
N PRO A 101 -9.54 4.49 -10.85
CA PRO A 101 -10.12 3.16 -10.63
C PRO A 101 -9.41 2.43 -9.49
N VAL A 102 -10.19 1.75 -8.65
CA VAL A 102 -9.68 0.83 -7.61
C VAL A 102 -10.46 -0.48 -7.64
N LEU A 103 -9.77 -1.61 -7.50
CA LEU A 103 -10.38 -2.91 -7.26
C LEU A 103 -10.16 -3.29 -5.79
N LEU A 104 -11.23 -3.52 -5.05
CA LEU A 104 -11.17 -3.90 -3.63
C LEU A 104 -11.44 -5.39 -3.53
N VAL A 105 -10.50 -6.16 -2.98
CA VAL A 105 -10.57 -7.62 -2.89
C VAL A 105 -10.30 -8.06 -1.47
N ALA A 106 -11.05 -9.03 -0.96
CA ALA A 106 -10.76 -9.72 0.28
C ALA A 106 -10.65 -11.23 0.04
N ASP A 107 -9.56 -11.84 0.49
CA ASP A 107 -9.34 -13.29 0.41
C ASP A 107 -9.91 -14.00 1.67
N ASP A 108 -10.01 -15.33 1.58
CA ASP A 108 -10.38 -16.29 2.64
C ASP A 108 -11.83 -16.26 3.16
N ASN A 109 -12.67 -15.31 2.74
CA ASN A 109 -14.09 -15.31 3.12
C ASN A 109 -14.34 -15.34 4.65
N TYR A 110 -13.53 -14.63 5.44
CA TYR A 110 -13.79 -14.51 6.87
C TYR A 110 -15.12 -13.80 7.14
N MET A 111 -15.81 -14.14 8.23
CA MET A 111 -17.12 -13.57 8.60
C MET A 111 -17.11 -12.04 8.68
N SER A 112 -15.97 -11.45 9.01
CA SER A 112 -15.75 -10.00 9.02
C SER A 112 -15.97 -9.34 7.66
N ILE A 113 -15.87 -10.06 6.54
CA ILE A 113 -16.25 -9.54 5.22
C ILE A 113 -17.75 -9.24 5.17
N TYR A 114 -18.58 -10.14 5.71
CA TYR A 114 -20.02 -9.93 5.80
C TYR A 114 -20.41 -8.91 6.89
N THR A 115 -19.80 -8.99 8.08
CA THR A 115 -20.22 -8.16 9.22
C THR A 115 -19.57 -6.77 9.27
N VAL A 116 -18.43 -6.56 8.59
CA VAL A 116 -17.66 -5.31 8.59
C VAL A 116 -17.49 -4.75 7.18
N ALA A 117 -16.94 -5.53 6.24
CA ALA A 117 -16.62 -5.00 4.91
C ALA A 117 -17.88 -4.57 4.16
N PHE A 118 -18.87 -5.47 4.08
CA PHE A 118 -20.12 -5.25 3.38
C PHE A 118 -20.85 -3.96 3.80
N PRO A 119 -21.19 -3.72 5.08
CA PRO A 119 -21.83 -2.46 5.47
C PRO A 119 -20.93 -1.23 5.29
N THR A 120 -19.60 -1.35 5.46
CA THR A 120 -18.68 -0.21 5.27
C THR A 120 -18.55 0.18 3.79
N LEU A 121 -18.46 -0.79 2.88
CA LEU A 121 -18.44 -0.53 1.44
C LEU A 121 -19.74 0.16 1.00
N LYS A 122 -20.90 -0.32 1.47
CA LYS A 122 -22.20 0.34 1.25
C LYS A 122 -22.21 1.78 1.74
N LYS A 123 -21.71 2.03 2.95
CA LYS A 123 -21.64 3.37 3.55
C LYS A 123 -20.88 4.37 2.66
N TYR A 124 -19.85 3.92 1.93
CA TYR A 124 -19.01 4.78 1.10
C TYR A 124 -19.30 4.67 -0.41
N GLY A 125 -20.25 3.83 -0.83
CA GLY A 125 -20.64 3.66 -2.23
C GLY A 125 -19.62 2.87 -3.06
N PHE A 126 -18.84 2.00 -2.43
CA PHE A 126 -17.88 1.13 -3.12
C PHE A 126 -18.45 -0.26 -3.35
N THR A 127 -17.96 -0.91 -4.39
CA THR A 127 -18.11 -2.34 -4.62
C THR A 127 -16.80 -3.07 -4.34
N GLY A 128 -16.87 -4.37 -4.05
CA GLY A 128 -15.72 -5.21 -3.78
C GLY A 128 -15.90 -6.66 -4.21
N VAL A 129 -14.81 -7.42 -4.12
CA VAL A 129 -14.75 -8.85 -4.46
C VAL A 129 -14.35 -9.64 -3.21
N ASN A 130 -15.10 -10.69 -2.91
CA ASN A 130 -14.77 -11.65 -1.86
C ASN A 130 -14.27 -12.95 -2.50
N CYS A 131 -12.99 -13.23 -2.44
CA CYS A 131 -12.40 -14.47 -2.93
C CYS A 131 -12.52 -15.56 -1.86
N ALA A 132 -13.50 -16.44 -2.04
CA ALA A 132 -13.88 -17.45 -1.06
C ALA A 132 -13.34 -18.84 -1.45
N HIS A 133 -12.80 -19.55 -0.48
CA HIS A 133 -12.58 -20.99 -0.62
C HIS A 133 -13.90 -21.75 -0.38
N SER A 134 -14.38 -22.45 -1.41
CA SER A 134 -15.77 -22.93 -1.48
C SER A 134 -16.17 -23.89 -0.36
N ARG A 135 -15.25 -24.74 0.11
CA ARG A 135 -15.54 -25.78 1.12
C ARG A 135 -15.50 -25.31 2.55
N TYR A 136 -15.19 -24.04 2.78
CA TYR A 136 -15.27 -23.41 4.10
C TYR A 136 -16.48 -22.47 4.22
N VAL A 137 -17.26 -22.27 3.15
CA VAL A 137 -18.49 -21.47 3.21
C VAL A 137 -19.46 -22.07 4.22
N GLY A 138 -19.89 -21.27 5.20
CA GLY A 138 -20.73 -21.69 6.32
C GLY A 138 -20.04 -22.61 7.34
N VAL A 139 -18.75 -22.91 7.19
CA VAL A 139 -18.00 -23.77 8.11
C VAL A 139 -17.54 -22.95 9.31
N LYS A 140 -17.90 -23.44 10.50
CA LYS A 140 -17.38 -22.93 11.77
C LYS A 140 -16.00 -23.52 12.02
N THR A 141 -14.96 -22.74 11.73
CA THR A 141 -13.59 -23.04 12.19
C THR A 141 -13.27 -22.18 13.42
N GLN A 142 -12.01 -22.13 13.84
CA GLN A 142 -11.56 -21.09 14.78
C GLN A 142 -11.89 -19.67 14.27
N TRP A 143 -11.94 -19.50 12.94
CA TRP A 143 -12.39 -18.30 12.25
C TRP A 143 -13.70 -18.61 11.49
N PRO A 144 -14.83 -17.97 11.83
CA PRO A 144 -16.09 -18.24 11.16
C PRO A 144 -16.11 -17.67 9.74
N HIS A 145 -16.86 -18.31 8.85
CA HIS A 145 -17.07 -17.88 7.47
C HIS A 145 -18.56 -17.64 7.20
N PRO A 146 -18.94 -16.67 6.35
CA PRO A 146 -20.31 -16.47 5.94
C PRO A 146 -20.93 -17.73 5.33
N THR A 147 -22.23 -17.93 5.53
CA THR A 147 -22.99 -19.01 4.89
C THR A 147 -23.29 -18.67 3.42
N TRP A 148 -23.74 -19.67 2.66
CA TRP A 148 -24.18 -19.47 1.28
C TRP A 148 -25.29 -18.42 1.16
N GLU A 149 -26.20 -18.35 2.12
CA GLU A 149 -27.26 -17.33 2.16
C GLU A 149 -26.67 -15.92 2.32
N GLN A 150 -25.68 -15.76 3.20
CA GLN A 150 -25.01 -14.47 3.42
C GLN A 150 -24.18 -14.04 2.19
N LEU A 151 -23.54 -14.98 1.49
CA LEU A 151 -22.88 -14.70 0.21
C LEU A 151 -23.89 -14.27 -0.86
N ASN A 152 -25.03 -14.97 -0.97
CA ASN A 152 -26.09 -14.60 -1.91
C ASN A 152 -26.71 -13.23 -1.57
N GLU A 153 -26.80 -12.85 -0.30
CA GLU A 153 -27.25 -11.52 0.11
C GLU A 153 -26.31 -10.42 -0.40
N MET A 154 -25.01 -10.59 -0.18
CA MET A 154 -23.99 -9.64 -0.66
C MET A 154 -24.03 -9.47 -2.19
N GLU A 155 -24.21 -10.57 -2.94
CA GLU A 155 -24.30 -10.52 -4.40
C GLU A 155 -25.60 -9.89 -4.91
N ARG A 156 -26.73 -10.20 -4.27
CA ARG A 156 -28.04 -9.62 -4.64
C ARG A 156 -28.09 -8.12 -4.40
N ASP A 157 -27.42 -7.65 -3.35
CA ASP A 157 -27.26 -6.23 -3.07
C ASP A 157 -26.32 -5.54 -4.07
N GLY A 158 -25.39 -6.30 -4.67
CA GLY A 158 -24.44 -5.82 -5.67
C GLY A 158 -23.19 -5.15 -5.10
N THR A 159 -23.09 -5.00 -3.78
CA THR A 159 -21.91 -4.39 -3.14
C THR A 159 -20.70 -5.32 -3.15
N ILE A 160 -20.88 -6.61 -2.86
CA ILE A 160 -19.78 -7.58 -2.85
C ILE A 160 -20.12 -8.76 -3.76
N ILE A 161 -19.26 -9.01 -4.73
CA ILE A 161 -19.34 -10.21 -5.59
C ILE A 161 -18.39 -11.27 -5.04
N THR A 162 -18.87 -12.50 -4.85
CA THR A 162 -18.00 -13.59 -4.40
C THR A 162 -17.30 -14.22 -5.60
N GLU A 163 -16.02 -14.56 -5.50
CA GLU A 163 -15.26 -15.26 -6.53
C GLU A 163 -14.48 -16.43 -5.91
N SER A 164 -13.83 -17.26 -6.74
CA SER A 164 -13.18 -18.48 -6.23
C SER A 164 -11.79 -18.20 -5.66
N HIS A 165 -11.49 -18.81 -4.51
CA HIS A 165 -10.15 -18.90 -3.93
C HIS A 165 -9.74 -20.35 -3.69
N SER A 166 -9.98 -21.20 -4.70
CA SER A 166 -9.89 -22.68 -4.64
C SER A 166 -10.96 -23.34 -3.75
N ALA A 167 -10.91 -24.66 -3.59
CA ALA A 167 -11.89 -25.40 -2.80
C ALA A 167 -11.48 -25.46 -1.33
N THR A 168 -10.23 -25.82 -1.04
CA THR A 168 -9.68 -25.99 0.32
C THR A 168 -8.41 -25.19 0.61
N HIS A 169 -8.04 -24.23 -0.25
CA HIS A 169 -6.87 -23.36 -0.06
C HIS A 169 -5.51 -24.10 0.09
N PRO A 170 -5.18 -25.12 -0.75
CA PRO A 170 -3.87 -25.75 -0.71
C PRO A 170 -2.84 -24.94 -1.52
N ASN A 171 -1.57 -25.28 -1.34
CA ASN A 171 -0.55 -24.85 -2.28
C ASN A 171 -0.73 -25.64 -3.60
N LEU A 172 -1.19 -24.97 -4.65
CA LEU A 172 -1.58 -25.61 -5.91
C LEU A 172 -0.40 -26.30 -6.61
N ASN A 173 0.84 -25.80 -6.45
CA ASN A 173 2.01 -26.42 -7.06
C ASN A 173 2.40 -27.77 -6.45
N GLN A 174 1.90 -28.07 -5.25
CA GLN A 174 2.11 -29.32 -4.52
C GLN A 174 0.97 -30.32 -4.70
N CYS A 175 -0.13 -29.92 -5.35
CA CYS A 175 -1.25 -30.81 -5.61
C CYS A 175 -0.93 -31.78 -6.74
N ASP A 176 -1.36 -33.03 -6.63
CA ASP A 176 -1.44 -33.91 -7.82
C ASP A 176 -2.53 -33.40 -8.79
N ASP A 177 -2.64 -34.01 -9.98
CA ASP A 177 -3.56 -33.54 -11.02
C ASP A 177 -5.03 -33.66 -10.61
N ALA A 178 -5.39 -34.72 -9.87
CA ALA A 178 -6.75 -34.92 -9.39
C ALA A 178 -7.13 -33.86 -8.36
N LYS A 179 -6.22 -33.56 -7.41
CA LYS A 179 -6.41 -32.52 -6.41
C LYS A 179 -6.44 -31.14 -7.06
N LEU A 180 -5.53 -30.83 -7.98
CA LEU A 180 -5.53 -29.55 -8.68
C LEU A 180 -6.85 -29.32 -9.45
N HIS A 181 -7.34 -30.36 -10.14
CA HIS A 181 -8.62 -30.30 -10.82
C HIS A 181 -9.77 -30.05 -9.84
N ASP A 182 -9.83 -30.79 -8.74
CA ASP A 182 -10.84 -30.61 -7.70
C ASP A 182 -10.81 -29.19 -7.08
N GLU A 183 -9.63 -28.65 -6.83
CA GLU A 183 -9.47 -27.29 -6.29
C GLU A 183 -9.97 -26.19 -7.24
N ILE A 184 -9.79 -26.35 -8.54
CA ILE A 184 -10.10 -25.31 -9.53
C ILE A 184 -11.50 -25.48 -10.11
N TYR A 185 -11.83 -26.68 -10.59
CA TYR A 185 -13.13 -26.98 -11.20
C TYR A 185 -14.19 -27.27 -10.13
N GLY A 186 -13.82 -27.97 -9.06
CA GLY A 186 -14.74 -28.26 -7.95
C GLY A 186 -15.18 -26.99 -7.25
N SER A 187 -14.26 -26.05 -6.98
CA SER A 187 -14.63 -24.76 -6.38
C SER A 187 -15.60 -23.96 -7.25
N LYS A 188 -15.36 -23.91 -8.57
CA LYS A 188 -16.29 -23.29 -9.52
C LYS A 188 -17.68 -23.92 -9.45
N ALA A 189 -17.73 -25.25 -9.51
CA ALA A 189 -18.99 -26.00 -9.45
C ALA A 189 -19.73 -25.80 -8.12
N ASP A 190 -19.02 -25.71 -6.99
CA ASP A 190 -19.61 -25.45 -5.69
C ASP A 190 -20.34 -24.10 -5.66
N PHE A 191 -19.72 -23.02 -6.14
CA PHE A 191 -20.34 -21.70 -6.19
C PHE A 191 -21.55 -21.67 -7.15
N GLU A 192 -21.41 -22.19 -8.37
CA GLU A 192 -22.49 -22.17 -9.37
C GLU A 192 -23.68 -23.05 -8.95
N LYS A 193 -23.43 -24.10 -8.14
CA LYS A 193 -24.48 -24.93 -7.55
C LYS A 193 -25.22 -24.24 -6.41
N ASN A 194 -24.51 -23.54 -5.51
CA ASN A 194 -25.08 -23.00 -4.28
C ASN A 194 -25.54 -21.52 -4.40
N MET A 195 -25.18 -20.84 -5.50
CA MET A 195 -25.53 -19.44 -5.73
C MET A 195 -26.34 -19.29 -7.03
N PRO A 196 -27.68 -19.19 -6.98
CA PRO A 196 -28.53 -19.18 -8.16
C PRO A 196 -28.18 -18.07 -9.15
N GLY A 197 -27.92 -18.44 -10.41
CA GLY A 197 -27.58 -17.50 -11.49
C GLY A 197 -26.13 -17.01 -11.47
N LYS A 198 -25.33 -17.43 -10.49
CA LYS A 198 -23.92 -17.10 -10.44
C LYS A 198 -23.15 -17.83 -11.54
N ARG A 199 -22.34 -17.08 -12.26
CA ARG A 199 -21.21 -17.60 -13.04
C ARG A 199 -19.94 -17.10 -12.39
N VAL A 200 -19.15 -18.00 -11.82
CA VAL A 200 -17.87 -17.60 -11.22
C VAL A 200 -16.93 -17.15 -12.33
N PHE A 201 -16.40 -15.93 -12.21
CA PHE A 201 -15.67 -15.26 -13.26
C PHE A 201 -14.18 -15.16 -12.95
N CYS A 202 -13.81 -15.03 -11.67
CA CYS A 202 -12.42 -14.84 -11.26
C CYS A 202 -11.93 -15.95 -10.32
N PHE A 203 -10.65 -16.28 -10.45
CA PHE A 203 -9.93 -17.17 -9.54
C PHE A 203 -8.78 -16.41 -8.84
N ALA A 204 -8.72 -16.43 -7.52
CA ALA A 204 -7.56 -15.96 -6.78
C ALA A 204 -6.66 -17.15 -6.41
N TYR A 205 -5.37 -17.10 -6.73
CA TYR A 205 -4.45 -18.19 -6.41
C TYR A 205 -4.11 -18.20 -4.90
N PRO A 206 -4.33 -19.31 -4.18
CA PRO A 206 -3.93 -19.47 -2.79
C PRO A 206 -2.45 -19.20 -2.57
N MET A 207 -2.11 -18.60 -1.43
CA MET A 207 -0.72 -18.34 -0.99
C MET A 207 0.16 -17.56 -1.98
N ALA A 208 -0.45 -16.92 -2.99
CA ALA A 208 0.26 -16.26 -4.08
C ALA A 208 1.19 -17.17 -4.92
N VAL A 209 1.07 -18.49 -4.77
CA VAL A 209 1.91 -19.46 -5.49
C VAL A 209 1.28 -19.79 -6.83
N ILE A 210 2.04 -19.57 -7.91
CA ILE A 210 1.57 -19.74 -9.29
C ILE A 210 2.59 -20.54 -10.07
N ASP A 211 2.10 -21.51 -10.81
CA ASP A 211 2.84 -22.21 -11.85
C ASP A 211 1.99 -22.30 -13.13
N ASP A 212 2.63 -22.67 -14.24
CA ASP A 212 1.98 -22.76 -15.55
C ASP A 212 0.83 -23.80 -15.56
N ARG A 213 0.93 -24.85 -14.74
CA ARG A 213 -0.07 -25.91 -14.65
C ARG A 213 -1.37 -25.40 -14.03
N ALA A 214 -1.28 -24.67 -12.92
CA ALA A 214 -2.42 -24.05 -12.27
C ALA A 214 -3.05 -22.98 -13.16
N THR A 215 -2.23 -22.11 -13.79
CA THR A 215 -2.76 -21.08 -14.71
C THR A 215 -3.45 -21.68 -15.93
N ALA A 216 -2.91 -22.76 -16.51
CA ALA A 216 -3.58 -23.47 -17.60
C ALA A 216 -4.90 -24.11 -17.14
N ALA A 217 -4.92 -24.75 -15.97
CA ALA A 217 -6.13 -25.34 -15.41
C ALA A 217 -7.23 -24.30 -15.15
N VAL A 218 -6.89 -23.11 -14.62
CA VAL A 218 -7.84 -22.00 -14.43
C VAL A 218 -8.43 -21.52 -15.76
N ARG A 219 -7.59 -21.38 -16.80
CA ARG A 219 -8.07 -21.01 -18.16
C ARG A 219 -9.02 -22.06 -18.72
N MET A 220 -8.65 -23.34 -18.61
CA MET A 220 -9.46 -24.45 -19.13
C MET A 220 -10.77 -24.65 -18.35
N ALA A 221 -10.80 -24.31 -17.06
CA ALA A 221 -12.02 -24.33 -16.24
C ALA A 221 -13.02 -23.21 -16.61
N GLY A 222 -12.66 -22.31 -17.52
CA GLY A 222 -13.56 -21.28 -18.04
C GLY A 222 -13.74 -20.07 -17.13
N TYR A 223 -12.83 -19.84 -16.19
CA TYR A 223 -12.69 -18.54 -15.52
C TYR A 223 -12.33 -17.47 -16.57
N GLY A 224 -12.82 -16.25 -16.38
CA GLY A 224 -12.55 -15.13 -17.28
C GLY A 224 -11.26 -14.37 -16.96
N CYS A 225 -10.82 -14.42 -15.70
CA CYS A 225 -9.58 -13.81 -15.21
C CYS A 225 -9.10 -14.50 -13.92
N ALA A 226 -7.90 -14.15 -13.47
CA ALA A 226 -7.35 -14.61 -12.20
C ALA A 226 -6.38 -13.61 -11.58
N MET A 227 -6.30 -13.64 -10.25
CA MET A 227 -5.51 -12.70 -9.45
C MET A 227 -4.39 -13.41 -8.69
N CYS A 228 -3.17 -12.87 -8.80
CA CYS A 228 -1.98 -13.31 -8.08
C CYS A 228 -1.74 -12.47 -6.81
N GLY A 229 -0.82 -12.90 -5.95
CA GLY A 229 -0.41 -12.11 -4.77
C GLY A 229 0.89 -11.34 -4.96
N ARG A 230 1.25 -10.99 -6.20
CA ARG A 230 2.39 -10.09 -6.47
C ARG A 230 1.92 -8.65 -6.47
N ASP A 231 2.75 -7.78 -5.93
CA ASP A 231 2.56 -6.34 -5.97
C ASP A 231 2.77 -5.81 -7.40
N GLY A 232 1.86 -4.95 -7.85
CA GLY A 232 1.91 -4.33 -9.18
C GLY A 232 0.61 -3.65 -9.55
N LEU A 233 0.70 -2.67 -10.44
CA LEU A 233 -0.47 -2.03 -11.04
C LEU A 233 -0.99 -2.87 -12.20
N ILE A 234 -2.31 -2.90 -12.37
CA ILE A 234 -2.97 -3.57 -13.49
C ILE A 234 -3.13 -2.58 -14.65
N ASP A 235 -2.80 -3.01 -15.85
CA ASP A 235 -2.95 -2.25 -17.09
C ASP A 235 -3.39 -3.14 -18.25
N ARG A 236 -3.42 -2.60 -19.47
CA ARG A 236 -3.79 -3.36 -20.67
C ARG A 236 -2.76 -4.39 -21.13
N ASP A 237 -1.51 -4.29 -20.66
CA ASP A 237 -0.44 -5.24 -20.96
C ASP A 237 -0.36 -6.37 -19.93
N THR A 238 -1.07 -6.22 -18.80
CA THR A 238 -1.16 -7.22 -17.73
C THR A 238 -1.95 -8.44 -18.21
N ASP A 239 -1.40 -9.65 -18.01
CA ASP A 239 -2.13 -10.89 -18.30
C ASP A 239 -3.38 -10.97 -17.38
N PRO A 240 -4.61 -11.08 -17.93
CA PRO A 240 -5.83 -11.17 -17.13
C PRO A 240 -5.87 -12.36 -16.16
N TYR A 241 -5.01 -13.37 -16.34
CA TYR A 241 -4.89 -14.51 -15.43
C TYR A 241 -3.77 -14.37 -14.41
N LEU A 242 -3.06 -13.24 -14.39
CA LEU A 242 -1.98 -12.93 -13.46
C LEU A 242 -2.10 -11.50 -12.91
N MET A 243 -3.33 -11.00 -12.73
CA MET A 243 -3.58 -9.66 -12.21
C MET A 243 -2.92 -9.49 -10.83
N THR A 244 -2.14 -8.43 -10.67
CA THR A 244 -1.39 -8.12 -9.44
C THR A 244 -2.28 -7.46 -8.40
N ARG A 245 -1.91 -7.62 -7.12
CA ARG A 245 -2.67 -7.09 -6.00
C ARG A 245 -1.73 -6.67 -4.89
N PHE A 246 -1.98 -5.49 -4.34
CA PHE A 246 -1.24 -4.98 -3.19
C PHE A 246 -1.85 -5.49 -1.91
N LEU A 247 -1.07 -6.23 -1.14
CA LEU A 247 -1.48 -6.59 0.22
C LEU A 247 -1.57 -5.30 1.04
N VAL A 248 -2.75 -5.04 1.61
CA VAL A 248 -2.89 -3.96 2.58
C VAL A 248 -2.36 -4.47 3.92
N ASP A 249 -1.11 -4.11 4.25
CA ASP A 249 -0.50 -4.50 5.53
C ASP A 249 -1.31 -3.88 6.67
N PRO A 250 -1.73 -4.68 7.65
CA PRO A 250 -2.55 -4.21 8.77
C PRO A 250 -1.84 -3.22 9.73
N ARG A 251 -0.51 -3.13 9.72
CA ARG A 251 0.28 -2.07 10.38
C ARG A 251 0.32 -0.78 9.57
N THR A 252 -0.22 -0.78 8.35
CA THR A 252 -0.45 0.44 7.56
C THR A 252 -1.61 1.19 8.19
N THR A 253 -1.33 1.97 9.23
CA THR A 253 -2.36 2.77 9.87
C THR A 253 -2.83 3.89 8.96
N CYS A 254 -4.15 3.90 8.75
CA CYS A 254 -5.00 5.02 8.31
C CYS A 254 -4.61 5.80 7.06
N THR A 255 -3.60 5.43 6.30
CA THR A 255 -3.27 6.17 5.09
C THR A 255 -2.87 5.23 3.96
N MET A 256 -3.83 5.04 3.07
CA MET A 256 -3.59 4.91 1.64
C MET A 256 -2.83 6.14 1.06
N LYS A 257 -2.06 6.90 1.85
CA LYS A 257 -1.21 8.00 1.39
C LYS A 257 0.17 7.54 0.94
N MET A 258 0.45 6.24 0.98
CA MET A 258 1.43 5.66 0.06
C MET A 258 1.06 5.99 -1.41
N PHE A 259 -0.22 6.29 -1.71
CA PHE A 259 -0.71 6.62 -3.04
C PHE A 259 -0.58 8.10 -3.45
N GLU A 260 0.02 8.95 -2.62
CA GLU A 260 0.15 10.39 -2.89
C GLU A 260 1.59 10.91 -2.66
N GLY A 261 2.61 10.05 -2.74
CA GLY A 261 4.00 10.47 -2.59
C GLY A 261 4.39 10.87 -1.16
N TYR A 262 3.76 10.27 -0.13
CA TYR A 262 4.20 10.43 1.25
C TYR A 262 5.15 9.29 1.59
N ALA A 263 6.41 9.62 1.85
CA ALA A 263 7.30 8.71 2.57
C ALA A 263 6.97 8.80 4.06
N THR A 264 6.96 7.66 4.76
CA THR A 264 7.03 7.60 6.22
C THR A 264 8.50 7.60 6.64
N ALA A 265 8.80 8.10 7.85
CA ALA A 265 10.18 8.20 8.29
C ALA A 265 10.75 6.78 8.47
N GLY A 266 11.86 6.48 7.81
CA GLY A 266 12.78 5.49 8.35
C GLY A 266 13.32 6.09 9.64
N LEU A 267 13.04 5.45 10.78
CA LEU A 267 13.64 5.83 12.06
C LEU A 267 15.15 5.69 11.91
N GLY A 268 15.84 6.80 11.64
CA GLY A 268 17.29 6.83 11.57
C GLY A 268 17.91 6.54 12.94
N SER A 269 19.17 6.12 12.93
CA SER A 269 19.95 5.84 14.14
C SER A 269 19.95 7.02 15.12
N GLY A 270 19.76 6.77 16.42
CA GLY A 270 19.89 7.77 17.49
C GLY A 270 18.77 7.73 18.53
N PRO A 271 18.63 8.76 19.39
CA PRO A 271 17.70 8.81 20.53
C PRO A 271 16.24 9.10 20.13
N TRP A 272 15.85 8.83 18.88
CA TRP A 272 14.48 9.03 18.41
C TRP A 272 13.57 8.02 19.10
N LYS A 273 12.46 8.50 19.66
CA LYS A 273 11.41 7.68 20.27
C LYS A 273 10.06 8.12 19.76
N THR A 274 9.05 7.27 19.87
CA THR A 274 7.66 7.63 19.59
C THR A 274 7.26 8.85 20.43
N ALA A 275 6.66 9.84 19.77
CA ALA A 275 6.12 11.03 20.40
C ALA A 275 4.65 10.82 20.75
N ASP A 276 4.24 11.29 21.93
CA ASP A 276 2.84 11.39 22.31
C ASP A 276 2.26 12.67 21.68
N ALA A 277 1.70 12.52 20.48
CA ALA A 277 1.15 13.60 19.68
C ALA A 277 -0.33 13.37 19.40
N GLU A 278 -1.16 14.36 19.74
CA GLU A 278 -2.63 14.27 19.66
C GLU A 278 -3.15 14.17 18.21
N ASP A 279 -2.36 14.66 17.26
CA ASP A 279 -2.75 14.88 15.87
C ASP A 279 -1.67 14.42 14.87
N ALA A 280 -0.86 13.45 15.31
CA ALA A 280 0.10 12.76 14.48
C ALA A 280 -0.58 12.22 13.22
N VAL A 281 0.09 12.40 12.08
CA VAL A 281 -0.39 11.91 10.79
C VAL A 281 -0.10 10.42 10.62
N GLY A 282 0.95 9.89 11.24
CA GLY A 282 1.26 8.46 11.27
C GLY A 282 1.75 7.96 12.63
N ASP A 283 1.83 6.64 12.76
CA ASP A 283 2.22 5.95 14.00
C ASP A 283 3.71 6.11 14.37
N ASN A 284 4.52 6.55 13.40
CA ASN A 284 5.96 6.79 13.56
C ASN A 284 6.26 8.26 13.87
N CYS A 285 5.29 9.03 14.37
CA CYS A 285 5.57 10.34 14.91
C CYS A 285 6.64 10.19 16.00
N ALA A 286 7.80 10.78 15.77
CA ALA A 286 8.98 10.60 16.56
C ALA A 286 9.45 11.94 17.13
N MET A 287 10.11 11.86 18.27
CA MET A 287 10.75 12.99 18.91
C MET A 287 12.19 12.62 19.28
N ALA A 288 13.09 13.58 19.14
CA ALA A 288 14.45 13.48 19.65
C ALA A 288 14.77 14.68 20.53
N PRO A 289 15.47 14.49 21.67
CA PRO A 289 16.01 15.61 22.41
C PRO A 289 17.05 16.36 21.56
N ALA A 290 17.23 17.65 21.86
CA ALA A 290 18.30 18.46 21.29
C ALA A 290 19.67 17.77 21.44
N GLY A 291 20.48 17.82 20.39
CA GLY A 291 21.79 17.20 20.33
C GLY A 291 22.71 17.88 19.33
N ASP A 292 23.74 17.15 18.89
CA ASP A 292 24.81 17.66 18.02
C ASP A 292 24.48 17.61 16.52
N GLY A 293 23.35 17.02 16.14
CA GLY A 293 22.91 16.86 14.75
C GLY A 293 23.28 15.52 14.11
N THR A 294 23.86 14.59 14.87
CA THR A 294 24.19 13.25 14.36
C THR A 294 22.96 12.36 14.18
N ALA A 295 21.88 12.61 14.94
CA ALA A 295 20.64 11.84 14.85
C ALA A 295 19.64 12.51 13.88
N ASN A 296 19.01 11.69 13.03
CA ASN A 296 18.12 12.15 11.96
C ASN A 296 16.86 11.29 11.88
N ALA A 297 15.71 11.92 11.65
CA ALA A 297 14.55 11.26 11.07
C ALA A 297 14.53 11.55 9.57
N CYS A 298 14.40 10.52 8.73
CA CYS A 298 14.57 10.66 7.29
C CYS A 298 13.44 9.99 6.50
N TRP A 299 12.92 10.74 5.54
CA TRP A 299 11.94 10.31 4.56
C TRP A 299 12.64 10.21 3.21
N GLN A 300 12.65 9.03 2.60
CA GLN A 300 13.30 8.77 1.31
C GLN A 300 12.26 8.35 0.27
N TRP A 301 12.45 8.78 -0.97
CA TRP A 301 11.62 8.35 -2.10
C TRP A 301 12.41 8.42 -3.39
N THR A 302 11.89 7.76 -4.43
CA THR A 302 12.38 7.92 -5.80
C THR A 302 11.29 8.60 -6.63
N PRO A 303 11.50 9.84 -7.13
CA PRO A 303 10.53 10.52 -7.97
C PRO A 303 10.18 9.71 -9.22
N ASP A 304 8.92 9.77 -9.59
CA ASP A 304 8.34 9.12 -10.77
C ASP A 304 8.45 9.97 -12.05
N ALA A 305 8.64 11.29 -11.88
CA ALA A 305 8.81 12.26 -12.95
C ALA A 305 9.89 13.31 -12.61
N THR A 306 10.50 13.87 -13.66
CA THR A 306 11.43 14.99 -13.54
C THR A 306 10.66 16.31 -13.61
N ARG A 307 10.39 16.93 -12.46
CA ARG A 307 9.67 18.20 -12.34
C ARG A 307 9.90 18.84 -10.96
N PRO A 308 9.49 20.10 -10.74
CA PRO A 308 9.47 20.69 -9.41
C PRO A 308 8.35 20.08 -8.55
N TYR A 309 8.66 19.78 -7.29
CA TYR A 309 7.70 19.31 -6.30
C TYR A 309 7.70 20.25 -5.10
N ALA A 310 6.51 20.62 -4.63
CA ALA A 310 6.32 21.22 -3.33
C ALA A 310 6.52 20.14 -2.25
N ILE A 311 7.29 20.47 -1.21
CA ILE A 311 7.52 19.59 -0.07
C ILE A 311 6.96 20.28 1.17
N ASP A 312 5.96 19.67 1.79
CA ASP A 312 5.41 20.10 3.07
C ASP A 312 5.80 19.12 4.17
N VAL A 313 5.93 19.63 5.40
CA VAL A 313 6.16 18.84 6.61
C VAL A 313 5.00 19.00 7.57
N ARG A 314 4.63 17.92 8.26
CA ARG A 314 3.67 17.95 9.34
C ARG A 314 4.38 18.27 10.66
N ILE A 315 3.89 19.30 11.34
CA ILE A 315 4.35 19.67 12.67
C ILE A 315 3.27 19.28 13.69
N PRO A 316 3.41 18.15 14.40
CA PRO A 316 2.39 17.66 15.31
C PRO A 316 2.28 18.53 16.57
N ARG A 317 1.10 18.53 17.20
CA ARG A 317 0.87 19.02 18.56
C ARG A 317 1.40 17.98 19.54
N CYS A 318 2.37 18.39 20.35
CA CYS A 318 2.93 17.55 21.40
C CYS A 318 2.97 18.34 22.71
N ALA A 319 2.76 17.65 23.84
CA ALA A 319 2.89 18.24 25.16
C ALA A 319 4.33 18.67 25.47
N THR A 320 5.33 18.03 24.84
CA THR A 320 6.74 18.40 24.99
C THR A 320 7.05 19.68 24.21
N PRO A 321 7.71 20.68 24.81
CA PRO A 321 8.10 21.90 24.10
C PRO A 321 9.00 21.61 22.88
N ALA A 322 8.49 21.95 21.70
CA ALA A 322 9.20 21.76 20.44
C ALA A 322 10.27 22.85 20.20
N ALA A 323 11.24 22.50 19.35
CA ALA A 323 12.31 23.37 18.87
C ALA A 323 11.79 24.58 18.07
N THR A 324 12.49 25.70 18.17
CA THR A 324 12.21 26.91 17.38
C THR A 324 13.08 27.00 16.11
N ASN A 325 14.07 26.12 15.97
CA ASN A 325 15.05 26.13 14.88
C ASN A 325 15.38 24.72 14.35
N ALA A 326 14.39 23.82 14.26
CA ALA A 326 14.60 22.48 13.71
C ALA A 326 15.06 22.55 12.25
N ILE A 327 16.16 21.86 11.92
CA ILE A 327 16.80 21.96 10.60
C ILE A 327 16.37 20.79 9.73
N TYR A 328 15.64 21.11 8.65
CA TYR A 328 15.28 20.18 7.59
C TYR A 328 16.30 20.24 6.46
N THR A 329 16.73 19.09 5.95
CA THR A 329 17.65 18.91 4.83
C THR A 329 16.91 18.20 3.71
N ILE A 330 16.93 18.77 2.52
CA ILE A 330 16.25 18.25 1.33
C ILE A 330 17.29 17.93 0.28
N ARG A 331 17.41 16.67 -0.12
CA ARG A 331 18.17 16.27 -1.31
C ARG A 331 17.26 16.34 -2.52
N HIS A 332 17.67 17.11 -3.50
CA HIS A 332 16.99 17.29 -4.78
C HIS A 332 17.98 17.12 -5.93
N ARG A 333 17.52 17.20 -7.19
CA ARG A 333 18.34 16.94 -8.38
C ARG A 333 19.60 17.81 -8.42
N ASP A 334 19.46 19.08 -8.04
CA ASP A 334 20.49 20.11 -8.16
C ASP A 334 21.39 20.21 -6.93
N GLY A 335 21.18 19.40 -5.89
CA GLY A 335 22.00 19.41 -4.69
C GLY A 335 21.21 19.17 -3.41
N ILE A 336 21.66 19.82 -2.34
CA ILE A 336 21.04 19.75 -1.02
C ILE A 336 20.64 21.16 -0.61
N SER A 337 19.41 21.33 -0.13
CA SER A 337 18.91 22.55 0.49
C SER A 337 18.65 22.32 1.97
N THR A 338 18.73 23.38 2.79
CA THR A 338 18.38 23.33 4.22
C THR A 338 17.36 24.39 4.57
N VAL A 339 16.38 24.06 5.41
CA VAL A 339 15.32 24.96 5.87
C VAL A 339 15.22 24.88 7.39
N SER A 340 15.29 26.02 8.07
CA SER A 340 15.08 26.11 9.52
C SER A 340 13.59 26.37 9.81
N VAL A 341 13.01 25.56 10.69
CA VAL A 341 11.58 25.56 11.00
C VAL A 341 11.36 25.76 12.49
N ASN A 342 10.51 26.72 12.83
CA ASN A 342 9.98 26.86 14.18
C ASN A 342 8.80 25.90 14.38
N GLN A 343 9.05 24.78 15.04
CA GLN A 343 8.02 23.75 15.28
C GLN A 343 7.02 24.18 16.35
N ARG A 344 7.41 25.10 17.23
CA ARG A 344 6.53 25.63 18.27
C ARG A 344 5.40 26.48 17.69
N THR A 345 5.71 27.43 16.81
CA THR A 345 4.70 28.33 16.21
C THR A 345 3.91 27.70 15.07
N ASN A 346 4.44 26.61 14.49
CA ASN A 346 3.78 25.84 13.44
C ASN A 346 3.08 24.56 13.96
N SER A 347 2.99 24.40 15.28
CA SER A 347 2.31 23.27 15.92
C SER A 347 0.88 23.08 15.37
N GLY A 348 0.55 21.84 15.01
CA GLY A 348 -0.76 21.48 14.45
C GLY A 348 -0.96 21.79 12.97
N LYS A 349 0.09 22.20 12.23
CA LYS A 349 -0.02 22.59 10.82
C LYS A 349 0.78 21.69 9.87
N TRP A 350 0.43 21.75 8.59
CA TRP A 350 1.31 21.41 7.48
C TRP A 350 2.06 22.68 7.07
N LEU A 351 3.38 22.59 6.93
CA LEU A 351 4.24 23.71 6.57
C LEU A 351 5.02 23.38 5.29
N THR A 352 4.91 24.22 4.27
CA THR A 352 5.71 24.09 3.05
C THR A 352 7.16 24.49 3.32
N LEU A 353 8.09 23.54 3.14
CA LEU A 353 9.54 23.80 3.19
C LEU A 353 10.01 24.55 1.94
N GLY A 354 9.38 24.30 0.79
CA GLY A 354 9.71 24.92 -0.47
C GLY A 354 9.28 24.08 -1.67
N THR A 355 9.67 24.53 -2.87
CA THR A 355 9.53 23.78 -4.11
C THR A 355 10.92 23.42 -4.63
N PHE A 356 11.16 22.14 -4.88
CA PHE A 356 12.49 21.62 -5.22
C PHE A 356 12.46 20.83 -6.53
N PRO A 357 13.49 20.96 -7.39
CA PRO A 357 13.58 20.22 -8.64
C PRO A 357 13.97 18.76 -8.35
N LEU A 358 13.06 17.83 -8.60
CA LEU A 358 13.32 16.39 -8.46
C LEU A 358 13.46 15.72 -9.83
N ALA A 359 14.13 14.57 -9.88
CA ALA A 359 14.40 13.85 -11.12
C ALA A 359 13.90 12.40 -11.04
N LYS A 360 13.24 11.96 -12.11
CA LYS A 360 12.75 10.58 -12.25
C LYS A 360 13.88 9.59 -12.01
N GLY A 361 13.64 8.57 -11.18
CA GLY A 361 14.58 7.49 -10.93
C GLY A 361 15.82 7.87 -10.09
N ARG A 362 15.90 9.11 -9.59
CA ARG A 362 16.99 9.55 -8.69
C ARG A 362 16.48 9.63 -7.25
N PRO A 363 17.04 8.86 -6.31
CA PRO A 363 16.65 8.94 -4.91
C PRO A 363 16.73 10.37 -4.36
N ALA A 364 15.68 10.78 -3.68
CA ALA A 364 15.55 12.06 -2.99
C ALA A 364 15.20 11.80 -1.53
N TYR A 365 15.48 12.78 -0.66
CA TYR A 365 15.13 12.65 0.75
C TYR A 365 14.84 14.00 1.40
N VAL A 366 14.04 13.95 2.45
CA VAL A 366 13.92 14.98 3.48
C VAL A 366 14.43 14.37 4.77
N ALA A 367 15.24 15.10 5.51
CA ALA A 367 15.70 14.68 6.83
C ALA A 367 15.57 15.84 7.80
N VAL A 368 15.19 15.57 9.04
CA VAL A 368 15.28 16.54 10.13
C VAL A 368 16.27 16.01 11.16
N ASN A 369 17.27 16.84 11.50
CA ASN A 369 18.28 16.47 12.49
C ASN A 369 17.97 17.07 13.86
N ASN A 370 18.57 16.51 14.90
CA ASN A 370 18.36 16.98 16.27
C ASN A 370 19.27 18.14 16.72
N LYS A 371 19.97 18.83 15.81
CA LYS A 371 20.76 20.03 16.13
C LYS A 371 19.82 21.23 16.26
N ALA A 372 19.20 21.35 17.42
CA ALA A 372 18.18 22.36 17.71
C ALA A 372 18.26 22.87 19.15
N ASP A 373 17.47 23.89 19.46
CA ASP A 373 17.38 24.52 20.78
C ASP A 373 16.51 23.74 21.79
N ALA A 374 15.68 22.82 21.31
CA ALA A 374 14.83 21.94 22.13
C ALA A 374 14.50 20.64 21.39
N THR A 375 13.50 19.91 21.87
CA THR A 375 13.03 18.67 21.27
C THR A 375 12.61 18.88 19.81
N VAL A 376 13.16 18.06 18.92
CA VAL A 376 12.80 18.03 17.51
C VAL A 376 11.72 16.98 17.29
N LEU A 377 10.68 17.36 16.55
CA LEU A 377 9.55 16.49 16.20
C LEU A 377 9.67 16.08 14.73
N ALA A 378 9.30 14.85 14.42
CA ALA A 378 9.25 14.31 13.06
C ALA A 378 7.98 13.48 12.92
N ASP A 379 7.08 13.86 12.02
CA ASP A 379 5.82 13.13 11.80
C ASP A 379 5.73 12.64 10.35
N ALA A 380 5.34 13.52 9.43
CA ALA A 380 5.13 13.18 8.04
C ALA A 380 5.62 14.28 7.09
N ILE A 381 5.87 13.91 5.84
CA ILE A 381 6.07 14.84 4.72
C ILE A 381 5.01 14.62 3.66
N ARG A 382 4.59 15.69 2.98
CA ARG A 382 3.74 15.67 1.79
C ARG A 382 4.56 16.14 0.60
N ILE A 383 4.49 15.41 -0.51
CA ILE A 383 5.18 15.77 -1.75
C ILE A 383 4.10 15.96 -2.81
N SER A 384 4.07 17.10 -3.48
CA SER A 384 3.05 17.38 -4.49
C SER A 384 3.69 18.00 -5.72
N PRO A 385 3.33 17.58 -6.95
CA PRO A 385 3.77 18.27 -8.15
C PRO A 385 3.44 19.77 -8.07
N SER A 386 4.45 20.62 -8.29
CA SER A 386 4.19 22.06 -8.34
C SER A 386 3.53 22.38 -9.69
N PRO A 387 2.41 23.14 -9.72
CA PRO A 387 1.80 23.54 -10.99
C PRO A 387 2.85 24.28 -11.83
N LYS A 388 2.96 23.92 -13.12
CA LYS A 388 3.77 24.70 -14.07
C LYS A 388 3.34 26.16 -13.93
N LYS A 389 4.26 27.06 -13.57
CA LYS A 389 4.03 28.49 -13.81
C LYS A 389 3.70 28.59 -15.30
N LYS A 390 2.50 29.06 -15.63
CA LYS A 390 2.23 29.57 -16.98
C LYS A 390 3.18 30.75 -17.14
N GLU A 391 4.21 30.57 -17.96
CA GLU A 391 4.97 31.69 -18.51
C GLU A 391 4.09 32.50 -19.45
#